data_AF-A0A0E3PFH7-F1
#
_entry.id   AF-A0A0E3PFH7-F1
#
_cell.length_a   1.000
_cell.length_b   1.000
_cell.length_c   1.000
_cell.angle_alpha   90.00
_cell.angle_beta   90.00
_cell.angle_gamma   90.00
#
_symmetry.space_group_name_H-M   'P 1'
#
loop_
_entity.id
_entity.type
_entity.pdbx_description
1 polymer ?
#
loop_
_entity_poly.entity_id
_entity_poly.type
_entity_poly.pdbx_seq_one_letter_code
_entity_poly.pdbx_strand_id
1 'polypeptide(L)'
;MILTSSGSAAPDPCISGLPLDTNETSSDEFCWDSTTFGGLYYSANKHKDLVASENWFGERLQYIETDGQYELGKNNPGNHVIGEDELVYSTRQFPNKYKVVSELGLGANTTPSELGGMVYYKLPWFGKPYVAVENDATQLANLVIDQPGSGKKVLKAGDTWDLGKNYSLTVNQVDVDGNKVWFSLSKDGEELESGIVNADGTVENQTFTAKADFGDGNDQLYFITYVDSVFVSATDSFAVFKYTWLIDKDNILIIENGDEYQGFEVKEALEDELVLKNTDSITLNLDKDVKNYFTDSWYFQTSDEGKGSTSSKGYVLYPATDVVIEAEDASESAENYTESLNITPDSKGSEVSSDYSPDASEVEDSENKNNPSEEETGKESSAKLPGFEILAGVYGIAFCRVFIKRRN
;
A
#
# COMPACT_ATOMS: atom_id res chain seq x y z
N MET A 1 -54.12 7.41 27.88
CA MET A 1 -52.90 8.18 27.57
C MET A 1 -51.87 7.15 27.11
N ILE A 2 -51.72 7.00 25.80
CA ILE A 2 -50.76 6.04 25.23
C ILE A 2 -49.42 6.76 25.21
N LEU A 3 -48.49 6.30 26.04
CA LEU A 3 -47.10 6.73 25.99
C LEU A 3 -46.46 6.06 24.78
N THR A 4 -46.28 6.81 23.70
CA THR A 4 -45.42 6.40 22.59
C THR A 4 -43.97 6.51 23.06
N SER A 5 -43.29 5.38 23.21
CA SER A 5 -41.84 5.36 23.38
C SER A 5 -41.20 5.90 22.10
N SER A 6 -40.65 7.10 22.17
CA SER A 6 -39.69 7.60 21.20
C SER A 6 -38.44 6.74 21.30
N GLY A 7 -38.36 5.71 20.47
CA GLY A 7 -37.12 5.00 20.23
C GLY A 7 -36.16 5.97 19.55
N SER A 8 -35.20 6.50 20.30
CA SER A 8 -34.00 7.07 19.69
C SER A 8 -33.33 5.93 18.96
N ALA A 9 -33.29 5.98 17.63
CA ALA A 9 -32.33 5.19 16.90
C ALA A 9 -30.94 5.52 17.49
N ALA A 10 -30.13 4.51 17.75
CA ALA A 10 -28.73 4.76 18.01
C ALA A 10 -28.16 5.46 16.77
N PRO A 11 -27.33 6.50 16.93
CA PRO A 11 -26.67 7.11 15.77
C PRO A 11 -25.90 6.02 15.02
N ASP A 12 -25.95 6.07 13.69
CA ASP A 12 -25.18 5.15 12.86
C ASP A 12 -23.69 5.24 13.26
N PRO A 13 -22.97 4.10 13.32
CA PRO A 13 -21.57 4.11 13.69
C PRO A 13 -20.79 5.00 12.72
N CYS A 14 -20.04 5.96 13.26
CA CYS A 14 -19.16 6.83 12.51
C CYS A 14 -17.77 6.87 13.16
N ILE A 15 -16.76 7.22 12.37
CA ILE A 15 -15.42 7.54 12.87
C ILE A 15 -15.26 9.05 12.75
N SER A 16 -15.13 9.71 13.90
CA SER A 16 -15.03 11.17 14.00
C SER A 16 -13.58 11.64 14.18
N GLY A 17 -13.31 12.85 13.72
CA GLY A 17 -12.10 13.59 14.05
C GLY A 17 -12.21 14.43 15.32
N LEU A 18 -11.12 15.13 15.62
CA LEU A 18 -10.99 16.04 16.73
C LEU A 18 -11.91 17.26 16.50
N PRO A 19 -12.80 17.58 17.46
CA PRO A 19 -13.63 18.78 17.38
C PRO A 19 -12.81 20.05 17.56
N LEU A 20 -13.09 21.03 16.71
CA LEU A 20 -12.54 22.39 16.76
C LEU A 20 -13.66 23.39 17.06
N ASP A 21 -13.40 24.31 17.99
CA ASP A 21 -14.34 25.36 18.41
C ASP A 21 -14.04 26.63 17.62
N THR A 22 -15.00 27.09 16.81
CA THR A 22 -14.81 28.28 15.98
C THR A 22 -14.59 29.55 16.78
N ASN A 23 -14.84 29.56 18.10
CA ASN A 23 -14.51 30.68 18.96
C ASN A 23 -13.02 30.81 19.31
N GLU A 24 -12.30 29.70 19.34
CA GLU A 24 -10.93 29.65 19.87
C GLU A 24 -9.92 29.33 18.77
N THR A 25 -10.31 28.51 17.80
CA THR A 25 -9.44 28.04 16.71
C THR A 25 -9.21 29.15 15.69
N SER A 26 -7.95 29.40 15.37
CA SER A 26 -7.53 30.31 14.29
C SER A 26 -7.80 29.66 12.92
N SER A 27 -7.98 30.46 11.87
CA SER A 27 -8.28 29.96 10.52
C SER A 27 -7.22 28.99 9.98
N ASP A 28 -5.95 29.19 10.33
CA ASP A 28 -4.82 28.32 9.96
C ASP A 28 -4.66 27.07 10.84
N GLU A 29 -5.49 26.90 11.86
CA GLU A 29 -5.43 25.76 12.79
C GLU A 29 -6.49 24.67 12.49
N PHE A 30 -7.34 24.89 11.48
CA PHE A 30 -8.29 23.88 10.99
C PHE A 30 -7.59 22.85 10.10
N CYS A 31 -6.92 21.91 10.75
CA CYS A 31 -6.18 20.83 10.10
C CYS A 31 -6.46 19.50 10.82
N TRP A 32 -6.74 18.48 10.02
CA TRP A 32 -6.87 17.11 10.48
C TRP A 32 -5.91 16.19 9.72
N ASP A 33 -5.19 15.40 10.49
CA ASP A 33 -4.26 14.37 10.04
C ASP A 33 -4.73 12.98 10.52
N SER A 34 -3.98 11.95 10.16
CA SER A 34 -4.26 10.56 10.55
C SER A 34 -4.36 10.28 12.06
N THR A 35 -3.95 11.21 12.93
CA THR A 35 -4.09 11.08 14.39
C THR A 35 -5.28 11.86 14.95
N THR A 36 -5.77 12.82 14.19
CA THR A 36 -6.88 13.71 14.57
C THR A 36 -8.14 13.47 13.75
N PHE A 37 -8.10 12.66 12.70
CA PHE A 37 -9.29 12.16 12.00
C PHE A 37 -9.11 10.71 11.57
N GLY A 38 -9.84 9.80 12.24
CA GLY A 38 -9.73 8.36 11.98
C GLY A 38 -10.30 7.88 10.64
N GLY A 39 -10.88 8.78 9.83
CA GLY A 39 -11.22 8.49 8.43
C GLY A 39 -10.01 8.50 7.51
N LEU A 40 -8.89 9.11 7.94
CA LEU A 40 -7.62 9.10 7.23
C LEU A 40 -6.82 7.84 7.57
N TYR A 41 -6.02 7.37 6.61
CA TYR A 41 -5.19 6.19 6.78
C TYR A 41 -4.14 6.40 7.87
N TYR A 42 -3.99 5.40 8.75
CA TYR A 42 -2.98 5.40 9.81
C TYR A 42 -2.17 4.10 9.83
N SER A 43 -0.86 4.23 10.04
CA SER A 43 0.05 3.11 10.28
C SER A 43 0.83 3.35 11.56
N ALA A 44 0.62 2.48 12.56
CA ALA A 44 1.26 2.62 13.88
C ALA A 44 2.79 2.66 13.82
N ASN A 45 3.39 1.92 12.87
CA ASN A 45 4.84 1.88 12.67
C ASN A 45 5.40 3.12 11.96
N LYS A 46 4.54 4.05 11.54
CA LYS A 46 4.87 5.29 10.82
C LYS A 46 4.42 6.55 11.54
N HIS A 47 4.00 6.45 12.82
CA HIS A 47 3.42 7.56 13.59
C HIS A 47 4.19 8.88 13.43
N LYS A 48 5.50 8.86 13.69
CA LYS A 48 6.36 10.06 13.62
C LYS A 48 6.33 10.74 12.25
N ASP A 49 6.29 9.95 11.19
CA ASP A 49 6.33 10.46 9.82
C ASP A 49 4.96 11.00 9.39
N LEU A 50 3.87 10.40 9.87
CA LEU A 50 2.50 10.83 9.58
C LEU A 50 2.14 12.18 10.25
N VAL A 51 2.74 12.49 11.40
CA VAL A 51 2.48 13.73 12.17
C VAL A 51 3.58 14.78 12.05
N ALA A 52 4.57 14.58 11.19
CA ALA A 52 5.67 15.52 11.02
C ALA A 52 5.18 16.88 10.48
N SER A 53 5.76 18.00 10.90
CA SER A 53 5.36 19.30 10.34
C SER A 53 5.78 19.48 8.87
N GLU A 54 6.93 18.91 8.51
CA GLU A 54 7.53 18.95 7.18
C GLU A 54 7.83 17.53 6.70
N ASN A 55 7.82 17.31 5.38
CA ASN A 55 8.09 15.99 4.76
C ASN A 55 7.25 14.86 5.37
N TRP A 56 6.00 15.18 5.69
CA TRP A 56 5.05 14.26 6.26
C TRP A 56 4.57 13.24 5.23
N PHE A 57 4.01 12.15 5.71
CA PHE A 57 3.41 11.08 4.90
C PHE A 57 1.93 10.93 5.16
N GLY A 58 1.23 10.26 4.25
CA GLY A 58 -0.17 9.90 4.43
C GLY A 58 -1.09 11.00 3.95
N GLU A 59 -2.13 11.32 4.72
CA GLU A 59 -3.21 12.23 4.30
C GLU A 59 -3.39 13.39 5.27
N ARG A 60 -3.87 14.52 4.74
CA ARG A 60 -4.31 15.70 5.48
C ARG A 60 -5.58 16.27 4.87
N LEU A 61 -6.47 16.74 5.75
CA LEU A 61 -7.61 17.57 5.40
C LEU A 61 -7.45 18.91 6.11
N GLN A 62 -7.42 20.00 5.34
CA GLN A 62 -7.09 21.33 5.85
C GLN A 62 -8.09 22.35 5.31
N TYR A 63 -8.46 23.30 6.15
CA TYR A 63 -9.07 24.54 5.67
C TYR A 63 -7.97 25.59 5.48
N ILE A 64 -7.98 26.28 4.34
CA ILE A 64 -7.06 27.34 3.98
C ILE A 64 -7.88 28.51 3.46
N GLU A 65 -7.92 29.59 4.22
CA GLU A 65 -8.53 30.86 3.81
C GLU A 65 -7.74 31.50 2.67
N THR A 66 -8.41 31.83 1.56
CA THR A 66 -7.74 32.35 0.35
C THR A 66 -8.24 33.70 -0.16
N ASP A 67 -9.48 34.11 0.15
CA ASP A 67 -10.15 35.25 -0.50
C ASP A 67 -10.59 36.37 0.47
N GLY A 68 -10.52 36.11 1.77
CA GLY A 68 -10.89 36.96 2.89
C GLY A 68 -12.38 37.16 3.09
N GLN A 69 -13.25 36.43 2.38
CA GLN A 69 -14.71 36.59 2.43
C GLN A 69 -15.34 35.79 3.56
N TYR A 70 -14.94 34.53 3.72
CA TYR A 70 -15.61 33.55 4.58
C TYR A 70 -14.64 32.90 5.57
N GLU A 71 -13.90 33.73 6.31
CA GLU A 71 -12.92 33.22 7.28
C GLU A 71 -13.60 32.34 8.34
N LEU A 72 -13.17 31.09 8.44
CA LEU A 72 -13.57 30.17 9.51
C LEU A 72 -12.70 30.38 10.76
N GLY A 73 -13.32 30.41 11.94
CA GLY A 73 -12.58 30.47 13.22
C GLY A 73 -12.78 31.77 13.99
N LYS A 74 -11.88 32.02 14.96
CA LYS A 74 -12.07 32.98 16.05
C LYS A 74 -12.32 34.43 15.62
N ASN A 75 -11.86 34.81 14.42
CA ASN A 75 -12.06 36.14 13.86
C ASN A 75 -13.50 36.33 13.35
N ASN A 76 -14.15 35.25 12.92
CA ASN A 76 -15.53 35.24 12.44
C ASN A 76 -16.25 33.94 12.88
N PRO A 77 -16.51 33.78 14.19
CA PRO A 77 -16.92 32.50 14.78
C PRO A 77 -18.28 31.98 14.27
N GLY A 78 -19.12 32.87 13.71
CA GLY A 78 -20.41 32.50 13.14
C GLY A 78 -20.38 32.17 11.65
N ASN A 79 -19.23 32.25 10.99
CA ASN A 79 -19.10 31.83 9.60
C ASN A 79 -19.33 30.33 9.49
N HIS A 80 -20.11 29.93 8.50
CA HIS A 80 -20.47 28.54 8.23
C HIS A 80 -20.42 28.26 6.72
N VAL A 81 -19.58 28.99 6.00
CA VAL A 81 -19.30 28.79 4.58
C VAL A 81 -17.81 28.55 4.44
N ILE A 82 -17.45 27.47 3.78
CA ILE A 82 -16.09 27.23 3.28
C ILE A 82 -16.13 27.61 1.80
N GLY A 83 -15.28 28.54 1.38
CA GLY A 83 -15.20 28.99 0.00
C GLY A 83 -14.76 27.89 -0.97
N GLU A 84 -14.92 28.16 -2.26
CA GLU A 84 -14.26 27.36 -3.31
C GLU A 84 -12.75 27.37 -3.08
N ASP A 85 -12.09 26.23 -3.32
CA ASP A 85 -10.65 26.06 -3.14
C ASP A 85 -10.11 26.22 -1.69
N GLU A 86 -10.98 26.29 -0.68
CA GLU A 86 -10.59 26.51 0.72
C GLU A 86 -10.56 25.24 1.57
N LEU A 87 -11.23 24.16 1.16
CA LEU A 87 -11.06 22.83 1.75
C LEU A 87 -10.06 22.05 0.90
N VAL A 88 -8.92 21.74 1.49
CA VAL A 88 -7.78 21.12 0.81
C VAL A 88 -7.53 19.73 1.37
N TYR A 89 -7.59 18.73 0.50
CA TYR A 89 -7.15 17.38 0.77
C TYR A 89 -5.76 17.18 0.12
N SER A 90 -4.79 16.76 0.92
CA SER A 90 -3.43 16.49 0.43
C SER A 90 -3.01 15.09 0.83
N THR A 91 -2.28 14.41 -0.04
CA THR A 91 -1.71 13.10 0.26
C THR A 91 -0.30 12.92 -0.29
N ARG A 92 0.53 12.21 0.47
CA ARG A 92 1.94 11.94 0.16
C ARG A 92 2.28 10.48 0.37
N GLN A 93 3.01 9.93 -0.59
CA GLN A 93 3.44 8.55 -0.55
C GLN A 93 4.51 8.29 0.52
N PHE A 94 4.63 7.04 0.96
CA PHE A 94 5.65 6.64 1.93
C PHE A 94 6.27 5.27 1.63
N PRO A 95 7.56 5.08 1.94
CA PRO A 95 8.27 3.87 1.59
C PRO A 95 7.94 2.70 2.52
N ASN A 96 7.77 1.53 1.91
CA ASN A 96 7.56 0.24 2.56
C ASN A 96 8.59 -0.75 2.02
N LYS A 97 9.35 -1.39 2.89
CA LYS A 97 10.33 -2.40 2.46
C LYS A 97 9.62 -3.64 1.94
N TYR A 98 10.09 -4.19 0.82
CA TYR A 98 9.67 -5.51 0.38
C TYR A 98 10.03 -6.55 1.45
N LYS A 99 9.16 -7.55 1.63
CA LYS A 99 9.37 -8.59 2.64
C LYS A 99 10.61 -9.42 2.39
N VAL A 100 10.90 -9.75 1.13
CA VAL A 100 12.14 -10.45 0.77
C VAL A 100 13.38 -9.65 1.20
N VAL A 101 13.33 -8.32 1.15
CA VAL A 101 14.42 -7.44 1.60
C VAL A 101 14.52 -7.41 3.12
N SER A 102 13.40 -7.14 3.81
CA SER A 102 13.42 -6.97 5.26
C SER A 102 13.70 -8.27 6.02
N GLU A 103 13.09 -9.37 5.59
CA GLU A 103 13.17 -10.67 6.29
C GLU A 103 14.51 -11.39 6.03
N LEU A 104 15.14 -11.16 4.87
CA LEU A 104 16.47 -11.69 4.56
C LEU A 104 17.61 -10.71 4.91
N GLY A 105 17.30 -9.53 5.45
CA GLY A 105 18.30 -8.53 5.84
C GLY A 105 19.12 -7.98 4.66
N LEU A 106 18.51 -7.84 3.49
CA LEU A 106 19.20 -7.39 2.29
C LEU A 106 19.49 -5.90 2.34
N GLY A 107 20.63 -5.51 1.77
CA GLY A 107 21.04 -4.12 1.54
C GLY A 107 21.11 -3.81 0.06
N ALA A 108 21.60 -2.61 -0.28
CA ALA A 108 21.66 -2.14 -1.66
C ALA A 108 22.45 -3.07 -2.60
N ASN A 109 23.52 -3.72 -2.10
CA ASN A 109 24.38 -4.60 -2.91
C ASN A 109 23.93 -6.06 -2.93
N THR A 110 22.90 -6.42 -2.14
CA THR A 110 22.42 -7.81 -2.02
C THR A 110 20.94 -7.96 -2.38
N THR A 111 20.26 -6.85 -2.66
CA THR A 111 18.89 -6.85 -3.17
C THR A 111 18.92 -7.18 -4.67
N PRO A 112 18.12 -8.15 -5.17
CA PRO A 112 18.07 -8.44 -6.59
C PRO A 112 17.67 -7.20 -7.39
N SER A 113 18.36 -6.96 -8.52
CA SER A 113 18.22 -5.73 -9.30
C SER A 113 16.83 -5.58 -9.93
N GLU A 114 16.17 -6.71 -10.15
CA GLU A 114 14.84 -6.86 -10.75
C GLU A 114 13.75 -6.22 -9.89
N LEU A 115 13.99 -6.05 -8.58
CA LEU A 115 13.05 -5.39 -7.67
C LEU A 115 12.98 -3.87 -7.90
N GLY A 116 13.91 -3.28 -8.65
CA GLY A 116 14.00 -1.83 -8.86
C GLY A 116 14.40 -1.03 -7.60
N GLY A 117 14.57 -1.70 -6.45
CA GLY A 117 14.93 -1.07 -5.19
C GLY A 117 14.58 -1.94 -3.99
N MET A 118 14.84 -1.40 -2.79
CA MET A 118 14.54 -2.08 -1.52
C MET A 118 13.10 -1.87 -1.03
N VAL A 119 12.41 -0.89 -1.60
CA VAL A 119 11.10 -0.41 -1.14
C VAL A 119 10.14 -0.26 -2.31
N TYR A 120 8.86 -0.37 -2.01
CA TYR A 120 7.76 0.15 -2.81
C TYR A 120 7.07 1.27 -2.02
N TYR A 121 6.36 2.15 -2.71
CA TYR A 121 5.68 3.27 -2.07
C TYR A 121 4.20 2.98 -1.92
N LYS A 122 3.65 3.26 -0.74
CA LYS A 122 2.21 3.28 -0.53
C LYS A 122 1.74 4.72 -0.50
N LEU A 123 0.60 4.99 -1.11
CA LEU A 123 -0.09 6.27 -1.03
C LEU A 123 -1.53 6.01 -0.59
N PRO A 124 -1.97 6.59 0.53
CA PRO A 124 -3.37 6.53 0.89
C PRO A 124 -4.19 7.53 0.09
N TRP A 125 -5.33 7.07 -0.41
CA TRP A 125 -6.25 7.83 -1.24
C TRP A 125 -7.65 7.73 -0.61
N PHE A 126 -8.07 8.79 0.07
CA PHE A 126 -9.32 8.87 0.83
C PHE A 126 -9.49 7.71 1.82
N GLY A 127 -8.47 7.52 2.67
CA GLY A 127 -8.41 6.50 3.72
C GLY A 127 -8.01 5.10 3.25
N LYS A 128 -7.96 4.86 1.92
CA LYS A 128 -7.62 3.54 1.35
C LYS A 128 -6.19 3.51 0.84
N PRO A 129 -5.34 2.54 1.26
CA PRO A 129 -3.96 2.47 0.80
C PRO A 129 -3.84 1.86 -0.60
N TYR A 130 -3.10 2.53 -1.48
CA TYR A 130 -2.69 2.05 -2.79
C TYR A 130 -1.16 1.93 -2.85
N VAL A 131 -0.65 1.28 -3.90
CA VAL A 131 0.77 1.29 -4.25
C VAL A 131 0.99 2.32 -5.37
N ALA A 132 1.94 3.22 -5.17
CA ALA A 132 2.41 4.12 -6.20
C ALA A 132 3.34 3.35 -7.15
N VAL A 133 2.90 3.20 -8.39
CA VAL A 133 3.61 2.47 -9.44
C VAL A 133 4.84 3.28 -9.84
N GLU A 134 6.01 2.65 -9.95
CA GLU A 134 7.29 3.32 -10.27
C GLU A 134 7.65 4.50 -9.33
N ASN A 135 7.14 4.50 -8.10
CA ASN A 135 7.30 5.59 -7.13
C ASN A 135 6.63 6.91 -7.57
N ASP A 136 5.59 6.82 -8.41
CA ASP A 136 4.81 7.94 -8.89
C ASP A 136 3.41 7.93 -8.26
N ALA A 137 3.15 8.93 -7.40
CA ALA A 137 1.89 9.15 -6.71
C ALA A 137 0.71 9.35 -7.67
N THR A 138 0.95 9.75 -8.92
CA THR A 138 -0.10 9.93 -9.94
C THR A 138 -0.61 8.62 -10.54
N GLN A 139 0.04 7.49 -10.22
CA GLN A 139 -0.29 6.17 -10.76
C GLN A 139 -0.46 5.14 -9.65
N LEU A 140 -1.72 4.81 -9.34
CA LEU A 140 -2.06 4.00 -8.18
C LEU A 140 -2.58 2.63 -8.57
N ALA A 141 -1.95 1.58 -8.03
CA ALA A 141 -2.38 0.20 -8.14
C ALA A 141 -2.92 -0.34 -6.81
N ASN A 142 -3.87 -1.26 -6.90
CA ASN A 142 -4.30 -2.00 -5.72
C ASN A 142 -3.25 -3.05 -5.33
N LEU A 143 -2.92 -3.10 -4.04
CA LEU A 143 -2.15 -4.21 -3.49
C LEU A 143 -3.06 -5.45 -3.38
N VAL A 144 -2.70 -6.52 -4.09
CA VAL A 144 -3.45 -7.78 -4.12
C VAL A 144 -3.01 -8.68 -2.96
N ILE A 145 -1.69 -8.84 -2.78
CA ILE A 145 -1.12 -9.58 -1.66
C ILE A 145 0.20 -8.93 -1.22
N ASP A 146 0.41 -8.89 0.09
CA ASP A 146 1.68 -8.59 0.76
C ASP A 146 1.83 -9.60 1.89
N GLN A 147 2.48 -10.72 1.60
CA GLN A 147 2.55 -11.86 2.51
C GLN A 147 3.30 -11.46 3.79
N PRO A 148 2.78 -11.78 4.99
CA PRO A 148 3.49 -11.49 6.23
C PRO A 148 4.85 -12.18 6.27
N GLY A 149 5.84 -11.61 6.97
CA GLY A 149 7.21 -12.14 7.00
C GLY A 149 7.34 -13.55 7.58
N SER A 150 6.47 -13.92 8.53
CA SER A 150 6.36 -15.29 9.04
C SER A 150 5.53 -16.23 8.15
N GLY A 151 4.84 -15.68 7.16
CA GLY A 151 3.94 -16.39 6.26
C GLY A 151 4.68 -17.35 5.34
N LYS A 152 4.08 -18.51 5.12
CA LYS A 152 4.58 -19.54 4.20
C LYS A 152 3.42 -20.12 3.42
N LYS A 153 3.62 -20.41 2.15
CA LYS A 153 2.70 -21.21 1.34
C LYS A 153 3.41 -22.47 0.88
N VAL A 154 2.81 -23.63 1.14
CA VAL A 154 3.31 -24.93 0.66
C VAL A 154 2.42 -25.39 -0.48
N LEU A 155 3.01 -25.75 -1.63
CA LEU A 155 2.30 -26.19 -2.82
C LEU A 155 2.96 -27.43 -3.43
N LYS A 156 2.17 -28.46 -3.71
CA LYS A 156 2.58 -29.63 -4.49
C LYS A 156 2.41 -29.37 -5.99
N ALA A 157 3.00 -30.23 -6.82
CA ALA A 157 2.73 -30.19 -8.25
C ALA A 157 1.23 -30.39 -8.54
N GLY A 158 0.68 -29.51 -9.36
CA GLY A 158 -0.75 -29.41 -9.65
C GLY A 158 -1.55 -28.52 -8.70
N ASP A 159 -0.98 -28.10 -7.56
CA ASP A 159 -1.67 -27.18 -6.64
C ASP A 159 -1.67 -25.75 -7.18
N THR A 160 -2.79 -25.06 -6.98
CA THR A 160 -2.98 -23.65 -7.30
C THR A 160 -3.19 -22.85 -6.01
N TRP A 161 -2.46 -21.75 -5.89
CA TRP A 161 -2.66 -20.74 -4.86
C TRP A 161 -3.42 -19.56 -5.45
N ASP A 162 -4.65 -19.35 -4.97
CA ASP A 162 -5.38 -18.10 -5.19
C ASP A 162 -4.70 -16.95 -4.43
N LEU A 163 -4.23 -15.95 -5.18
CA LEU A 163 -3.57 -14.76 -4.66
C LEU A 163 -4.57 -13.62 -4.42
N GLY A 164 -5.81 -13.74 -4.89
CA GLY A 164 -6.82 -12.69 -4.87
C GLY A 164 -6.95 -11.97 -6.21
N LYS A 165 -8.08 -11.29 -6.41
CA LYS A 165 -8.43 -10.59 -7.66
C LYS A 165 -8.19 -11.44 -8.93
N ASN A 166 -8.53 -12.74 -8.88
CA ASN A 166 -8.33 -13.71 -9.96
C ASN A 166 -6.88 -13.95 -10.40
N TYR A 167 -5.90 -13.47 -9.63
CA TYR A 167 -4.51 -13.90 -9.78
C TYR A 167 -4.30 -15.23 -9.10
N SER A 168 -3.51 -16.10 -9.72
CA SER A 168 -3.17 -17.40 -9.14
C SER A 168 -1.77 -17.83 -9.49
N LEU A 169 -1.12 -18.57 -8.58
CA LEU A 169 0.15 -19.25 -8.83
C LEU A 169 -0.07 -20.76 -8.82
N THR A 170 0.27 -21.43 -9.91
CA THR A 170 0.15 -22.90 -10.04
C THR A 170 1.52 -23.53 -10.12
N VAL A 171 1.80 -24.50 -9.25
CA VAL A 171 3.04 -25.29 -9.34
C VAL A 171 2.84 -26.34 -10.41
N ASN A 172 3.54 -26.20 -11.53
CA ASN A 172 3.45 -27.12 -12.66
C ASN A 172 4.19 -28.42 -12.36
N GLN A 173 5.42 -28.29 -11.84
CA GLN A 173 6.27 -29.44 -11.58
C GLN A 173 7.36 -29.12 -10.56
N VAL A 174 7.79 -30.14 -9.82
CA VAL A 174 8.97 -30.11 -8.96
C VAL A 174 10.03 -31.03 -9.58
N ASP A 175 11.28 -30.54 -9.64
CA ASP A 175 12.41 -31.31 -10.18
C ASP A 175 12.68 -32.56 -9.34
N VAL A 176 13.10 -33.65 -9.99
CA VAL A 176 13.41 -34.93 -9.37
C VAL A 176 14.55 -34.84 -8.36
N ASP A 177 15.50 -33.92 -8.59
CA ASP A 177 16.62 -33.66 -7.68
C ASP A 177 16.18 -32.86 -6.44
N GLY A 178 14.97 -32.28 -6.46
CA GLY A 178 14.33 -31.63 -5.32
C GLY A 178 14.88 -30.24 -4.98
N ASN A 179 15.54 -29.58 -5.91
CA ASN A 179 16.08 -28.23 -5.73
C ASN A 179 15.44 -27.17 -6.64
N LYS A 180 14.64 -27.56 -7.63
CA LYS A 180 13.96 -26.62 -8.54
C LYS A 180 12.46 -26.83 -8.57
N VAL A 181 11.75 -25.74 -8.78
CA VAL A 181 10.29 -25.74 -9.00
C VAL A 181 9.96 -24.94 -10.25
N TRP A 182 9.06 -25.49 -11.06
CA TRP A 182 8.42 -24.79 -12.17
C TRP A 182 7.00 -24.41 -11.77
N PHE A 183 6.65 -23.14 -11.90
CA PHE A 183 5.31 -22.63 -11.65
C PHE A 183 4.92 -21.58 -12.69
N SER A 184 3.62 -21.33 -12.80
CA SER A 184 3.03 -20.29 -13.64
C SER A 184 2.24 -19.31 -12.79
N LEU A 185 2.40 -18.01 -13.06
CA LEU A 185 1.51 -16.96 -12.61
C LEU A 185 0.43 -16.75 -13.67
N SER A 186 -0.82 -16.67 -13.25
CA SER A 186 -1.97 -16.51 -14.16
C SER A 186 -2.94 -15.47 -13.62
N LYS A 187 -3.71 -14.88 -14.54
CA LYS A 187 -4.83 -13.98 -14.25
C LYS A 187 -6.02 -14.39 -15.11
N ASP A 188 -7.18 -14.54 -14.50
CA ASP A 188 -8.41 -14.98 -15.19
C ASP A 188 -8.23 -16.30 -15.97
N GLY A 189 -7.35 -17.18 -15.48
CA GLY A 189 -7.01 -18.46 -16.11
C GLY A 189 -6.03 -18.38 -17.28
N GLU A 190 -5.60 -17.18 -17.69
CA GLU A 190 -4.55 -16.99 -18.71
C GLU A 190 -3.17 -16.87 -18.04
N GLU A 191 -2.17 -17.61 -18.56
CA GLU A 191 -0.80 -17.51 -18.08
C GLU A 191 -0.22 -16.13 -18.43
N LEU A 192 0.26 -15.43 -17.40
CA LEU A 192 0.97 -14.16 -17.55
C LEU A 192 2.47 -14.40 -17.74
N GLU A 193 3.04 -15.24 -16.88
CA GLU A 193 4.48 -15.55 -16.85
C GLU A 193 4.68 -16.92 -16.20
N SER A 194 5.77 -17.61 -16.56
CA SER A 194 6.17 -18.85 -15.88
C SER A 194 7.67 -18.89 -15.63
N GLY A 195 8.07 -19.54 -14.53
CA GLY A 195 9.44 -19.50 -14.03
C GLY A 195 9.91 -20.83 -13.50
N ILE A 196 11.19 -21.14 -13.73
CA ILE A 196 11.89 -22.24 -13.06
C ILE A 196 12.85 -21.61 -12.06
N VAL A 197 12.62 -21.85 -10.78
CA VAL A 197 13.39 -21.26 -9.68
C VAL A 197 14.20 -22.33 -8.99
N ASN A 198 15.46 -22.03 -8.68
CA ASN A 198 16.36 -22.92 -7.96
C ASN A 198 16.44 -22.51 -6.48
N ALA A 199 15.94 -23.37 -5.61
CA ALA A 199 15.89 -23.18 -4.16
C ALA A 199 17.23 -23.39 -3.45
N ASP A 200 18.27 -23.90 -4.12
CA ASP A 200 19.62 -24.11 -3.55
C ASP A 200 20.64 -23.04 -4.00
N GLY A 201 20.15 -21.83 -4.30
CA GLY A 201 20.93 -20.75 -4.91
C GLY A 201 21.20 -19.53 -4.04
N THR A 202 21.56 -18.44 -4.71
CA THR A 202 21.56 -17.09 -4.13
C THR A 202 20.12 -16.59 -3.96
N VAL A 203 19.94 -15.51 -3.20
CA VAL A 203 18.63 -14.85 -3.08
C VAL A 203 18.06 -14.45 -4.44
N GLU A 204 18.92 -14.01 -5.35
CA GLU A 204 18.57 -13.72 -6.75
C GLU A 204 17.98 -14.95 -7.45
N ASN A 205 18.66 -16.11 -7.37
CA ASN A 205 18.19 -17.35 -7.99
C ASN A 205 16.91 -17.93 -7.37
N GLN A 206 16.63 -17.58 -6.12
CA GLN A 206 15.45 -17.99 -5.35
C GLN A 206 14.28 -17.02 -5.47
N THR A 207 14.52 -15.82 -5.99
CA THR A 207 13.50 -14.79 -6.16
C THR A 207 13.03 -14.78 -7.60
N PHE A 208 11.72 -14.79 -7.78
CA PHE A 208 11.09 -14.62 -9.07
C PHE A 208 10.31 -13.32 -9.08
N THR A 209 10.45 -12.58 -10.17
CA THR A 209 9.73 -11.34 -10.41
C THR A 209 9.02 -11.39 -11.74
N ALA A 210 7.84 -10.79 -11.83
CA ALA A 210 7.19 -10.54 -13.11
C ALA A 210 7.02 -9.04 -13.34
N LYS A 211 7.27 -8.64 -14.58
CA LYS A 211 7.22 -7.27 -15.05
C LYS A 211 6.37 -7.17 -16.32
N ALA A 212 5.75 -6.03 -16.55
CA ALA A 212 4.92 -5.81 -17.72
C ALA A 212 4.80 -4.31 -18.05
N ASP A 213 4.31 -4.01 -19.24
CA ASP A 213 3.94 -2.64 -19.61
C ASP A 213 2.51 -2.37 -19.11
N PHE A 214 2.35 -1.41 -18.20
CA PHE A 214 1.07 -0.94 -17.66
C PHE A 214 1.24 0.49 -17.11
N GLY A 215 0.13 1.15 -16.75
CA GLY A 215 0.15 2.57 -16.45
C GLY A 215 0.66 3.37 -17.66
N ASP A 216 1.59 4.29 -17.44
CA ASP A 216 2.25 5.06 -18.49
C ASP A 216 3.68 4.58 -18.85
N GLY A 217 4.16 3.52 -18.20
CA GLY A 217 5.54 3.05 -18.31
C GLY A 217 5.66 1.63 -18.88
N ASN A 218 6.90 1.14 -18.89
CA ASN A 218 7.27 -0.15 -19.48
C ASN A 218 8.12 -0.94 -18.47
N ASP A 219 8.11 -2.27 -18.59
CA ASP A 219 8.88 -3.19 -17.71
C ASP A 219 8.69 -2.91 -16.20
N GLN A 220 7.46 -2.55 -15.80
CA GLN A 220 7.14 -2.21 -14.42
C GLN A 220 6.93 -3.47 -13.58
N LEU A 221 7.44 -3.47 -12.35
CA LEU A 221 7.33 -4.59 -11.43
C LEU A 221 5.92 -4.72 -10.87
N TYR A 222 5.28 -5.87 -11.06
CA TYR A 222 3.96 -6.13 -10.47
C TYR A 222 3.91 -7.36 -9.57
N PHE A 223 4.87 -8.28 -9.65
CA PHE A 223 4.88 -9.50 -8.84
C PHE A 223 6.28 -9.85 -8.35
N ILE A 224 6.36 -10.30 -7.10
CA ILE A 224 7.55 -10.87 -6.46
C ILE A 224 7.12 -12.14 -5.73
N THR A 225 7.91 -13.20 -5.81
CA THR A 225 7.82 -14.32 -4.87
C THR A 225 9.19 -14.92 -4.61
N TYR A 226 9.41 -15.43 -3.39
CA TYR A 226 10.64 -16.10 -3.00
C TYR A 226 10.38 -17.59 -2.76
N VAL A 227 11.17 -18.45 -3.39
CA VAL A 227 11.13 -19.90 -3.16
C VAL A 227 12.15 -20.24 -2.09
N ASP A 228 11.64 -20.49 -0.87
CA ASP A 228 12.44 -20.74 0.33
C ASP A 228 13.06 -22.13 0.32
N SER A 229 12.31 -23.13 -0.15
CA SER A 229 12.79 -24.50 -0.24
C SER A 229 11.94 -25.31 -1.20
N VAL A 230 12.54 -26.35 -1.75
CA VAL A 230 11.88 -27.41 -2.49
C VAL A 230 12.19 -28.71 -1.77
N PHE A 231 11.19 -29.59 -1.67
CA PHE A 231 11.31 -30.87 -1.00
C PHE A 231 10.79 -31.98 -1.90
N VAL A 232 11.54 -33.07 -1.98
CA VAL A 232 11.15 -34.28 -2.69
C VAL A 232 11.40 -35.49 -1.80
N SER A 233 10.42 -36.38 -1.76
CA SER A 233 10.48 -37.68 -1.10
C SER A 233 9.88 -38.75 -2.01
N ALA A 234 9.88 -40.00 -1.56
CA ALA A 234 9.33 -41.11 -2.33
C ALA A 234 7.82 -40.98 -2.65
N THR A 235 7.08 -40.19 -1.87
CA THR A 235 5.62 -40.06 -2.00
C THR A 235 5.14 -38.63 -2.22
N ASP A 236 5.94 -37.64 -1.83
CA ASP A 236 5.54 -36.24 -1.84
C ASP A 236 6.66 -35.34 -2.37
N SER A 237 6.28 -34.38 -3.20
CA SER A 237 7.12 -33.28 -3.66
C SER A 237 6.37 -31.96 -3.53
N PHE A 238 6.99 -30.95 -2.94
CA PHE A 238 6.39 -29.62 -2.77
C PHE A 238 7.44 -28.52 -2.77
N ALA A 239 6.98 -27.29 -3.00
CA ALA A 239 7.77 -26.08 -2.84
C ALA A 239 7.16 -25.19 -1.75
N VAL A 240 8.02 -24.43 -1.06
CA VAL A 240 7.64 -23.46 -0.04
C VAL A 240 7.89 -22.06 -0.57
N PHE A 241 6.83 -21.28 -0.71
CA PHE A 241 6.85 -19.89 -1.15
C PHE A 241 6.72 -18.95 0.05
N LYS A 242 7.51 -17.88 0.04
CA LYS A 242 7.48 -16.78 1.01
C LYS A 242 7.59 -15.43 0.30
N TYR A 243 7.34 -14.38 1.09
CA TYR A 243 7.53 -12.98 0.72
C TYR A 243 6.83 -12.59 -0.58
N THR A 244 5.70 -13.23 -0.89
CA THR A 244 4.93 -12.95 -2.10
C THR A 244 4.29 -11.57 -2.00
N TRP A 245 4.51 -10.76 -3.03
CA TRP A 245 3.98 -9.41 -3.16
C TRP A 245 3.41 -9.23 -4.58
N LEU A 246 2.22 -8.64 -4.70
CA LEU A 246 1.53 -8.49 -5.98
C LEU A 246 0.67 -7.23 -5.98
N ILE A 247 0.75 -6.46 -7.06
CA ILE A 247 -0.21 -5.41 -7.39
C ILE A 247 -1.07 -5.79 -8.61
N ASP A 248 -2.27 -5.24 -8.67
CA ASP A 248 -3.21 -5.45 -9.77
C ASP A 248 -2.84 -4.53 -10.95
N LYS A 249 -2.10 -5.08 -11.91
CA LYS A 249 -1.57 -4.31 -13.05
C LYS A 249 -2.62 -3.87 -14.07
N ASP A 250 -3.82 -4.47 -14.05
CA ASP A 250 -4.84 -4.24 -15.08
C ASP A 250 -5.78 -3.06 -14.76
N ASN A 251 -5.78 -2.59 -13.50
CA ASN A 251 -6.67 -1.53 -13.01
C ASN A 251 -5.87 -0.42 -12.31
N ILE A 252 -5.06 0.30 -13.08
CA ILE A 252 -4.30 1.45 -12.60
C ILE A 252 -5.19 2.69 -12.59
N LEU A 253 -5.21 3.40 -11.47
CA LEU A 253 -5.79 4.74 -11.36
C LEU A 253 -4.72 5.76 -11.75
N ILE A 254 -4.92 6.44 -12.88
CA ILE A 254 -4.08 7.56 -13.34
C ILE A 254 -4.75 8.85 -12.89
N ILE A 255 -3.99 9.75 -12.28
CA ILE A 255 -4.47 11.00 -11.69
C ILE A 255 -3.79 12.17 -12.38
N GLU A 256 -4.59 13.02 -13.03
CA GLU A 256 -4.10 14.20 -13.74
C GLU A 256 -4.60 15.50 -13.10
N ASN A 257 -3.89 16.60 -13.35
CA ASN A 257 -4.37 17.92 -12.95
C ASN A 257 -5.71 18.25 -13.62
N GLY A 258 -6.68 18.71 -12.85
CA GLY A 258 -8.04 19.00 -13.30
C GLY A 258 -9.01 17.82 -13.21
N ASP A 259 -8.55 16.61 -12.85
CA ASP A 259 -9.45 15.51 -12.55
C ASP A 259 -10.30 15.81 -11.30
N GLU A 260 -11.54 15.34 -11.28
CA GLU A 260 -12.45 15.50 -10.15
C GLU A 260 -12.69 14.18 -9.42
N TYR A 261 -12.49 14.18 -8.10
CA TYR A 261 -12.73 13.04 -7.22
C TYR A 261 -13.49 13.48 -5.97
N GLN A 262 -14.64 12.86 -5.73
CA GLN A 262 -15.42 13.05 -4.50
C GLN A 262 -15.71 14.51 -4.13
N GLY A 263 -15.96 15.38 -5.12
CA GLY A 263 -16.23 16.81 -4.91
C GLY A 263 -14.98 17.70 -4.83
N PHE A 264 -13.79 17.14 -5.04
CA PHE A 264 -12.54 17.89 -5.14
C PHE A 264 -11.95 17.81 -6.55
N GLU A 265 -11.33 18.89 -7.00
CA GLU A 265 -10.49 18.95 -8.20
C GLU A 265 -9.01 18.80 -7.83
N VAL A 266 -8.27 18.01 -8.61
CA VAL A 266 -6.80 17.89 -8.50
C VAL A 266 -6.13 19.15 -9.00
N LYS A 267 -5.54 19.92 -8.08
CA LYS A 267 -4.80 21.15 -8.41
C LYS A 267 -3.32 20.90 -8.63
N GLU A 268 -2.76 19.90 -7.93
CA GLU A 268 -1.37 19.49 -8.08
C GLU A 268 -1.28 17.95 -8.10
N ALA A 269 -0.78 17.43 -9.22
CA ALA A 269 -0.41 16.03 -9.42
C ALA A 269 1.10 15.94 -9.63
N LEU A 270 1.83 15.60 -8.56
CA LEU A 270 3.29 15.46 -8.54
C LEU A 270 3.67 14.01 -8.21
N GLU A 271 4.91 13.61 -8.56
CA GLU A 271 5.39 12.23 -8.34
C GLU A 271 5.35 11.79 -6.86
N ASP A 272 5.41 12.70 -5.90
CA ASP A 272 5.42 12.40 -4.46
C ASP A 272 4.25 13.01 -3.66
N GLU A 273 3.41 13.83 -4.28
CA GLU A 273 2.34 14.58 -3.64
C GLU A 273 1.15 14.83 -4.57
N LEU A 274 -0.05 14.68 -4.01
CA LEU A 274 -1.30 15.08 -4.64
C LEU A 274 -2.00 16.12 -3.77
N VAL A 275 -2.47 17.21 -4.38
CA VAL A 275 -3.25 18.26 -3.71
C VAL A 275 -4.56 18.46 -4.46
N LEU A 276 -5.65 18.29 -3.73
CA LEU A 276 -7.02 18.40 -4.21
C LEU A 276 -7.75 19.48 -3.42
N LYS A 277 -8.65 20.21 -4.09
CA LYS A 277 -9.45 21.25 -3.44
C LYS A 277 -10.92 21.18 -3.83
N ASN A 278 -11.82 21.57 -2.94
CA ASN A 278 -13.25 21.56 -3.23
C ASN A 278 -13.61 22.50 -4.39
N THR A 279 -14.35 21.98 -5.37
CA THR A 279 -14.72 22.73 -6.58
C THR A 279 -15.80 23.79 -6.33
N ASP A 280 -16.70 23.54 -5.38
CA ASP A 280 -17.80 24.44 -5.02
C ASP A 280 -17.69 24.85 -3.55
N SER A 281 -18.20 26.04 -3.21
CA SER A 281 -18.33 26.48 -1.82
C SER A 281 -19.23 25.54 -1.01
N ILE A 282 -18.83 25.21 0.22
CA ILE A 282 -19.57 24.33 1.12
C ILE A 282 -20.26 25.17 2.20
N THR A 283 -21.59 25.22 2.19
CA THR A 283 -22.37 25.86 3.28
C THR A 283 -22.73 24.82 4.33
N LEU A 284 -22.19 24.97 5.53
CA LEU A 284 -22.45 24.10 6.67
C LEU A 284 -23.82 24.41 7.27
N ASN A 285 -24.68 23.42 7.32
CA ASN A 285 -25.85 23.41 8.18
C ASN A 285 -25.39 23.22 9.63
N LEU A 286 -25.78 24.15 10.50
CA LEU A 286 -25.42 24.14 11.92
C LEU A 286 -26.39 23.33 12.78
N ASP A 287 -27.39 22.66 12.19
CA ASP A 287 -28.22 21.72 12.94
C ASP A 287 -27.40 20.46 13.29
N LYS A 288 -27.28 20.17 14.58
CA LYS A 288 -26.51 19.03 15.10
C LYS A 288 -26.95 17.66 14.56
N ASP A 289 -28.15 17.53 13.99
CA ASP A 289 -28.68 16.28 13.47
C ASP A 289 -28.46 16.17 11.94
N VAL A 290 -27.83 17.17 11.32
CA VAL A 290 -27.53 17.21 9.87
C VAL A 290 -26.04 16.92 9.62
N LYS A 291 -25.79 15.99 8.69
CA LYS A 291 -24.46 15.69 8.17
C LYS A 291 -24.17 16.57 6.96
N ASN A 292 -23.06 17.31 6.99
CA ASN A 292 -22.62 18.15 5.88
C ASN A 292 -21.59 17.42 5.01
N TYR A 293 -22.06 16.57 4.11
CA TYR A 293 -21.19 15.79 3.22
C TYR A 293 -20.39 16.68 2.29
N PHE A 294 -19.08 16.41 2.22
CA PHE A 294 -18.15 17.04 1.28
C PHE A 294 -17.36 16.01 0.45
N THR A 295 -17.57 14.71 0.74
CA THR A 295 -17.27 13.58 -0.14
C THR A 295 -18.45 12.61 -0.13
N ASP A 296 -18.34 11.47 -0.82
CA ASP A 296 -19.36 10.42 -0.81
C ASP A 296 -19.57 9.78 0.58
N SER A 297 -18.60 9.93 1.50
CA SER A 297 -18.66 9.31 2.84
C SER A 297 -18.19 10.20 3.98
N TRP A 298 -17.41 11.25 3.68
CA TRP A 298 -16.89 12.20 4.67
C TRP A 298 -17.79 13.43 4.74
N TYR A 299 -18.02 13.88 5.95
CA TYR A 299 -18.89 15.00 6.25
C TYR A 299 -18.37 15.79 7.44
N PHE A 300 -18.73 17.06 7.52
CA PHE A 300 -18.60 17.83 8.75
C PHE A 300 -19.86 17.64 9.60
N GLN A 301 -19.64 17.26 10.86
CA GLN A 301 -20.66 17.37 11.89
C GLN A 301 -20.45 18.68 12.65
N THR A 302 -21.53 19.42 12.85
CA THR A 302 -21.54 20.69 13.57
C THR A 302 -22.37 20.56 14.85
N SER A 303 -22.15 21.47 15.80
CA SER A 303 -23.12 21.76 16.84
C SER A 303 -24.00 22.95 16.45
N ASP A 304 -25.11 23.14 17.18
CA ASP A 304 -25.98 24.30 17.00
C ASP A 304 -25.23 25.63 17.13
N GLU A 305 -25.69 26.66 16.42
CA GLU A 305 -25.19 28.03 16.58
C GLU A 305 -25.23 28.45 18.06
N GLY A 306 -24.14 29.09 18.52
CA GLY A 306 -24.00 29.57 19.90
C GLY A 306 -23.58 28.49 20.90
N LYS A 307 -23.16 27.30 20.43
CA LYS A 307 -22.59 26.23 21.27
C LYS A 307 -21.06 26.27 21.36
N GLY A 308 -20.40 27.19 20.67
CA GLY A 308 -18.99 27.48 20.92
C GLY A 308 -18.79 28.11 22.31
N SER A 309 -17.53 28.14 22.78
CA SER A 309 -17.17 28.53 24.15
C SER A 309 -17.40 29.99 24.56
N THR A 310 -17.04 30.97 23.73
CA THR A 310 -17.00 32.39 24.13
C THR A 310 -17.94 33.33 23.36
N SER A 311 -18.24 33.08 22.08
CA SER A 311 -19.19 33.88 21.28
C SER A 311 -20.57 33.21 21.21
N SER A 312 -21.63 34.04 21.22
CA SER A 312 -23.01 33.59 21.02
C SER A 312 -23.31 33.14 19.58
N LYS A 313 -22.35 33.26 18.67
CA LYS A 313 -22.44 32.82 17.26
C LYS A 313 -21.57 31.60 16.95
N GLY A 314 -20.62 31.28 17.83
CA GLY A 314 -19.67 30.19 17.60
C GLY A 314 -20.32 28.82 17.70
N TYR A 315 -19.67 27.83 17.10
CA TYR A 315 -20.09 26.44 17.12
C TYR A 315 -18.84 25.54 17.10
N VAL A 316 -19.06 24.24 17.23
CA VAL A 316 -18.01 23.22 17.17
C VAL A 316 -18.19 22.44 15.88
N LEU A 317 -17.10 22.15 15.16
CA LEU A 317 -17.13 21.27 14.00
C LEU A 317 -16.06 20.17 14.08
N TYR A 318 -16.34 19.03 13.45
CA TYR A 318 -15.37 17.97 13.21
C TYR A 318 -15.70 17.21 11.92
N PRO A 319 -14.69 16.72 11.18
CA PRO A 319 -14.91 15.78 10.10
C PRO A 319 -15.29 14.41 10.68
N ALA A 320 -16.11 13.67 9.96
CA ALA A 320 -16.48 12.30 10.27
C ALA A 320 -16.66 11.51 8.98
N THR A 321 -16.57 10.20 9.09
CA THR A 321 -16.88 9.28 7.99
C THR A 321 -17.89 8.23 8.42
N ASP A 322 -18.77 7.85 7.49
CA ASP A 322 -19.70 6.75 7.71
C ASP A 322 -18.95 5.40 7.74
N VAL A 323 -19.29 4.54 8.71
CA VAL A 323 -18.74 3.18 8.77
C VAL A 323 -19.68 2.24 8.03
N VAL A 324 -19.26 1.79 6.85
CA VAL A 324 -19.92 0.68 6.15
C VAL A 324 -19.42 -0.62 6.77
N ILE A 325 -20.24 -1.25 7.61
CA ILE A 325 -19.98 -2.62 8.08
C ILE A 325 -20.45 -3.56 6.96
N GLU A 326 -19.52 -3.96 6.09
CA GLU A 326 -19.78 -5.10 5.21
C GLU A 326 -19.79 -6.35 6.11
N ALA A 327 -20.99 -6.90 6.34
CA ALA A 327 -21.11 -8.21 6.96
C ALA A 327 -20.60 -9.23 5.94
N GLU A 328 -19.29 -9.51 5.94
CA GLU A 328 -18.80 -10.72 5.32
C GLU A 328 -19.51 -11.90 6.00
N ASP A 329 -20.13 -12.76 5.19
CA ASP A 329 -20.74 -14.00 5.64
C ASP A 329 -19.71 -14.80 6.46
N ALA A 330 -19.81 -14.69 7.78
CA ALA A 330 -19.08 -15.51 8.73
C ALA A 330 -19.63 -16.93 8.67
N SER A 331 -19.19 -17.69 7.67
CA SER A 331 -19.40 -19.12 7.54
C SER A 331 -18.12 -19.76 7.00
N GLU A 332 -17.44 -20.49 7.89
CA GLU A 332 -16.22 -21.30 7.69
C GLU A 332 -14.94 -20.46 7.60
N SER A 333 -14.04 -20.41 8.59
CA SER A 333 -13.45 -21.55 9.30
C SER A 333 -13.02 -21.16 10.72
N ALA A 334 -13.80 -21.56 11.71
CA ALA A 334 -13.25 -21.78 13.05
C ALA A 334 -12.60 -23.17 13.03
N GLU A 335 -11.27 -23.24 13.12
CA GLU A 335 -10.58 -24.23 13.96
C GLU A 335 -9.06 -23.99 14.02
N ASN A 336 -8.52 -24.21 15.22
CA ASN A 336 -7.12 -24.24 15.63
C ASN A 336 -6.31 -22.94 15.72
N TYR A 337 -6.57 -22.18 16.80
CA TYR A 337 -5.50 -21.68 17.66
C TYR A 337 -5.84 -21.93 19.13
N THR A 338 -5.56 -23.14 19.63
CA THR A 338 -5.31 -23.34 21.06
C THR A 338 -3.83 -23.51 21.26
N GLU A 339 -3.15 -22.45 21.68
CA GLU A 339 -1.91 -22.60 22.42
C GLU A 339 -1.95 -21.73 23.68
N SER A 340 -1.75 -22.42 24.80
CA SER A 340 -1.95 -21.98 26.17
C SER A 340 -0.97 -20.89 26.61
N LEU A 341 -1.52 -19.75 27.06
CA LEU A 341 -0.80 -18.78 27.88
C LEU A 341 -0.60 -19.35 29.30
N ASN A 342 0.58 -19.92 29.57
CA ASN A 342 1.07 -20.13 30.92
C ASN A 342 2.12 -19.06 31.24
N ILE A 343 1.68 -17.94 31.80
CA ILE A 343 2.57 -16.93 32.39
C ILE A 343 2.81 -17.32 33.85
N THR A 344 4.06 -17.67 34.17
CA THR A 344 4.58 -17.62 35.54
C THR A 344 5.60 -16.48 35.60
N PRO A 345 5.45 -15.48 36.48
CA PRO A 345 6.44 -14.43 36.62
C PRO A 345 7.53 -14.91 37.58
N ASP A 346 8.79 -14.81 37.19
CA ASP A 346 9.87 -14.82 38.17
C ASP A 346 10.86 -13.69 37.95
N SER A 347 11.05 -12.97 39.06
CA SER A 347 11.91 -11.83 39.24
C SER A 347 13.31 -12.31 39.62
N LYS A 348 14.33 -11.71 39.02
CA LYS A 348 15.50 -11.16 39.72
C LYS A 348 16.52 -10.61 38.72
N GLY A 349 16.89 -9.36 38.93
CA GLY A 349 17.99 -8.73 38.22
C GLY A 349 19.35 -9.18 38.72
N SER A 350 20.38 -8.85 37.95
CA SER A 350 21.59 -8.21 38.48
C SER A 350 22.38 -7.59 37.34
N GLU A 351 23.00 -6.47 37.70
CA GLU A 351 23.84 -5.57 36.92
C GLU A 351 25.14 -6.21 36.39
N VAL A 352 25.80 -5.45 35.50
CA VAL A 352 27.25 -5.15 35.43
C VAL A 352 27.91 -5.42 34.06
N SER A 353 28.31 -4.30 33.45
CA SER A 353 29.64 -3.97 32.88
C SER A 353 29.68 -3.64 31.39
N SER A 354 29.77 -2.35 31.14
CA SER A 354 30.41 -1.77 29.96
C SER A 354 31.94 -1.81 30.10
N ASP A 355 32.62 -2.25 29.06
CA ASP A 355 33.83 -1.63 28.49
C ASP A 355 34.42 -2.54 27.41
N TYR A 356 34.58 -2.03 26.19
CA TYR A 356 35.89 -1.95 25.51
C TYR A 356 35.76 -1.27 24.14
N SER A 357 36.63 -0.28 23.93
CA SER A 357 36.85 0.49 22.70
C SER A 357 37.49 -0.37 21.59
N PRO A 358 37.26 -0.09 20.29
CA PRO A 358 38.11 -0.58 19.22
C PRO A 358 39.27 0.40 18.98
N ASP A 359 40.46 -0.13 18.75
CA ASP A 359 41.59 0.60 18.17
C ASP A 359 41.82 0.09 16.74
N ALA A 360 42.24 1.04 15.91
CA ALA A 360 42.43 0.92 14.48
C ALA A 360 43.75 0.22 14.14
N SER A 361 43.84 -0.34 12.93
CA SER A 361 45.00 -0.08 12.05
C SER A 361 44.75 -0.54 10.63
N GLU A 362 45.01 0.39 9.72
CA GLU A 362 45.15 0.30 8.28
C GLU A 362 46.35 -0.58 7.88
N VAL A 363 46.31 -1.19 6.68
CA VAL A 363 47.45 -1.18 5.75
C VAL A 363 46.90 -1.19 4.31
N GLU A 364 47.43 -0.27 3.49
CA GLU A 364 47.20 -0.02 2.07
C GLU A 364 47.95 -0.97 1.11
N ASP A 365 47.64 -0.76 -0.18
CA ASP A 365 48.47 -0.91 -1.41
C ASP A 365 48.41 -2.28 -2.13
N SER A 366 48.34 -2.40 -3.47
CA SER A 366 48.46 -1.44 -4.59
C SER A 366 47.97 -2.09 -5.93
N GLU A 367 47.68 -1.20 -6.88
CA GLU A 367 47.45 -1.26 -8.34
C GLU A 367 47.87 -2.51 -9.18
N ASN A 368 47.13 -2.86 -10.25
CA ASN A 368 47.31 -2.30 -11.62
C ASN A 368 46.44 -3.02 -12.70
N LYS A 369 46.20 -2.30 -13.80
CA LYS A 369 45.32 -2.50 -14.97
C LYS A 369 45.81 -3.55 -15.98
N ASN A 370 44.89 -4.20 -16.71
CA ASN A 370 44.64 -3.99 -18.16
C ASN A 370 43.72 -5.05 -18.78
N ASN A 371 42.84 -4.57 -19.67
CA ASN A 371 42.00 -5.32 -20.61
C ASN A 371 42.83 -5.68 -21.88
N PRO A 372 42.37 -6.60 -22.74
CA PRO A 372 41.61 -6.14 -23.91
C PRO A 372 40.44 -7.06 -24.34
N SER A 373 39.56 -6.46 -25.15
CA SER A 373 38.39 -7.04 -25.83
C SER A 373 38.75 -7.98 -26.98
N GLU A 374 37.82 -8.88 -27.33
CA GLU A 374 37.35 -9.08 -28.71
C GLU A 374 36.00 -9.83 -28.74
N GLU A 375 35.12 -9.42 -29.65
CA GLU A 375 33.81 -9.99 -29.97
C GLU A 375 33.95 -11.35 -30.69
N GLU A 376 33.07 -12.30 -30.40
CA GLU A 376 32.50 -13.15 -31.46
C GLU A 376 31.04 -13.49 -31.17
N THR A 377 30.23 -13.30 -32.21
CA THR A 377 28.83 -13.66 -32.37
C THR A 377 28.60 -15.17 -32.26
N GLY A 378 27.66 -15.59 -31.41
CA GLY A 378 27.13 -16.94 -31.38
C GLY A 378 25.64 -16.95 -31.03
N LYS A 379 24.80 -17.30 -32.00
CA LYS A 379 23.40 -17.68 -31.76
C LYS A 379 23.39 -18.93 -30.87
N GLU A 380 22.84 -18.84 -29.67
CA GLU A 380 22.48 -20.03 -28.90
C GLU A 380 20.98 -20.32 -28.98
N SER A 381 20.74 -21.47 -29.60
CA SER A 381 19.51 -22.24 -29.61
C SER A 381 19.20 -22.74 -28.19
N SER A 382 17.95 -22.57 -27.75
CA SER A 382 17.24 -23.34 -26.72
C SER A 382 18.03 -24.55 -26.20
N ALA A 383 18.73 -24.39 -25.07
CA ALA A 383 19.34 -25.49 -24.35
C ALA A 383 18.25 -26.21 -23.53
N LYS A 384 18.08 -27.52 -23.76
CA LYS A 384 17.34 -28.42 -22.86
C LYS A 384 18.03 -28.40 -21.49
N LEU A 385 17.34 -27.96 -20.46
CA LEU A 385 17.82 -28.03 -19.08
C LEU A 385 17.68 -29.48 -18.55
N PRO A 386 18.73 -30.07 -17.97
CA PRO A 386 18.63 -31.33 -17.23
C PRO A 386 17.79 -31.13 -15.95
N GLY A 387 16.85 -32.06 -15.67
CA GLY A 387 15.97 -32.06 -14.49
C GLY A 387 14.48 -32.13 -14.81
N PHE A 388 14.06 -31.66 -15.99
CA PHE A 388 12.67 -31.74 -16.46
C PHE A 388 12.56 -32.74 -17.61
N GLU A 389 12.05 -33.95 -17.33
CA GLU A 389 11.66 -34.88 -18.40
C GLU A 389 10.42 -34.34 -19.12
N ILE A 390 10.64 -33.69 -20.28
CA ILE A 390 9.58 -33.13 -21.12
C ILE A 390 8.68 -34.25 -21.65
N LEU A 391 7.45 -34.35 -21.13
CA LEU A 391 6.33 -34.92 -21.86
C LEU A 391 5.90 -33.89 -22.92
N ALA A 392 6.33 -34.10 -24.16
CA ALA A 392 6.08 -33.19 -25.27
C ALA A 392 4.57 -33.08 -25.58
N GLY A 393 3.97 -31.95 -25.18
CA GLY A 393 2.71 -31.42 -25.71
C GLY A 393 2.98 -30.08 -26.39
N VAL A 394 2.83 -30.02 -27.70
CA VAL A 394 3.14 -28.84 -28.54
C VAL A 394 2.03 -27.79 -28.40
N TYR A 395 2.32 -26.63 -27.80
CA TYR A 395 1.73 -25.30 -28.08
C TYR A 395 2.72 -24.27 -27.51
N GLY A 396 3.17 -23.19 -28.15
CA GLY A 396 2.86 -22.61 -29.45
C GLY A 396 3.12 -21.09 -29.41
N ILE A 397 4.39 -20.69 -29.53
CA ILE A 397 4.97 -19.45 -30.14
C ILE A 397 4.28 -18.08 -29.90
N ALA A 398 5.11 -17.14 -29.41
CA ALA A 398 4.90 -15.70 -29.26
C ALA A 398 4.28 -14.96 -30.46
N PHE A 399 3.45 -13.95 -30.17
CA PHE A 399 3.08 -12.89 -31.11
C PHE A 399 3.33 -11.51 -30.52
N CYS A 400 4.41 -10.85 -30.96
CA CYS A 400 4.50 -9.39 -30.93
C CYS A 400 3.62 -8.83 -32.06
N ARG A 401 2.69 -7.92 -31.75
CA ARG A 401 2.08 -7.05 -32.76
C ARG A 401 2.34 -5.58 -32.46
N VAL A 402 3.27 -5.03 -33.24
CA VAL A 402 3.43 -3.61 -33.50
C VAL A 402 2.19 -3.11 -34.26
N PHE A 403 1.47 -2.13 -33.72
CA PHE A 403 0.49 -1.35 -34.46
C PHE A 403 1.10 -0.02 -34.93
N ILE A 404 1.41 0.05 -36.22
CA ILE A 404 1.52 1.30 -36.98
C ILE A 404 0.18 1.52 -37.68
N LYS A 405 -0.46 2.68 -37.48
CA LYS A 405 -1.37 3.21 -38.50
C LYS A 405 -1.26 4.72 -38.62
N ARG A 406 -0.76 5.15 -39.79
CA ARG A 406 -0.78 6.52 -40.31
C ARG A 406 -2.20 6.90 -40.76
N ARG A 407 -2.54 8.18 -40.53
CA ARG A 407 -3.34 9.13 -41.33
C ARG A 407 -4.21 8.57 -42.46
N ASN A 408 -5.50 8.90 -42.39
CA ASN A 408 -6.10 9.90 -43.29
C ASN A 408 -7.06 10.78 -42.50
#